data_AF-A0A3N5PBC9-F1
#
_entry.id   AF-A0A3N5PBC9-F1
#
_cell.length_a   1.000
_cell.length_b   1.000
_cell.length_c   1.000
_cell.angle_alpha   90.00
_cell.angle_beta   90.00
_cell.angle_gamma   90.00
#
_symmetry.space_group_name_H-M   'P 1'
#
loop_
_entity.id
_entity.type
_entity.pdbx_description
1 polymer ?
#
loop_
_entity_poly.entity_id
_entity_poly.type
_entity_poly.pdbx_seq_one_letter_code
_entity_poly.pdbx_strand_id
1 'polypeptide(L)'
;MANTRQIQRRQKAAMNISKVTSTMEAIAAVRYRQYYNQWTQGVEYFDSLAQLAYLMVTAEESIGHPLMRTGSSSKTNAVIAIGSNRGLCGAYNSEIFRQIDTHIKMS
;
A
#
# COMPACT_ATOMS: atom_id res chain seq x y z
N MET A 1 0.92 -39.22 -29.89
CA MET A 1 2.04 -38.87 -28.98
C MET A 1 2.18 -37.36 -28.95
N ALA A 2 2.26 -36.72 -27.78
CA ALA A 2 2.57 -35.29 -27.72
C ALA A 2 3.91 -35.07 -28.44
N ASN A 3 3.87 -34.34 -29.55
CA ASN A 3 5.01 -34.16 -30.45
C ASN A 3 6.15 -33.50 -29.67
N THR A 4 7.34 -34.11 -29.61
CA THR A 4 8.52 -33.62 -28.86
C THR A 4 8.81 -32.14 -29.12
N ARG A 5 8.49 -31.66 -30.33
CA ARG A 5 8.56 -30.24 -30.72
C ARG A 5 7.68 -29.32 -29.85
N GLN A 6 6.51 -29.78 -29.44
CA GLN A 6 5.60 -29.03 -28.57
C GLN A 6 6.14 -28.88 -27.14
N ILE A 7 6.81 -29.90 -26.62
CA ILE A 7 7.48 -29.87 -25.30
C ILE A 7 8.62 -28.85 -25.34
N GLN A 8 9.49 -28.92 -26.34
CA GLN A 8 10.57 -27.95 -26.53
C GLN A 8 10.06 -26.51 -26.66
N ARG A 9 8.93 -26.30 -27.35
CA ARG A 9 8.29 -24.98 -27.45
C ARG A 9 7.81 -24.46 -26.10
N ARG A 10 7.17 -25.30 -25.28
CA ARG A 10 6.73 -24.93 -23.93
C ARG A 10 7.92 -24.61 -23.01
N GLN A 11 8.99 -25.38 -23.09
CA GLN A 11 10.22 -25.12 -22.33
C GLN A 11 10.79 -23.75 -22.68
N LYS A 12 10.92 -23.41 -23.96
CA LYS A 12 11.39 -22.09 -24.40
C LYS A 12 10.48 -20.96 -23.91
N ALA A 13 9.16 -21.15 -23.97
CA ALA A 13 8.22 -20.16 -23.46
C ALA A 13 8.36 -19.94 -21.94
N ALA A 14 8.46 -21.02 -21.16
CA ALA A 14 8.66 -20.94 -19.71
C ALA A 14 9.99 -20.26 -19.33
N MET A 15 11.08 -20.56 -20.04
CA MET A 15 12.37 -19.88 -19.84
C MET A 15 12.29 -18.38 -20.13
N ASN A 16 11.58 -17.99 -21.19
CA ASN A 16 11.39 -16.58 -21.52
C ASN A 16 10.55 -15.86 -20.44
N ILE A 17 9.44 -16.46 -20.00
CA ILE A 17 8.62 -15.91 -18.92
C ILE A 17 9.46 -15.73 -17.65
N SER A 18 10.22 -16.75 -17.25
CA SER A 18 11.11 -16.72 -16.09
C SER A 18 12.10 -15.53 -16.17
N LYS A 19 12.75 -15.33 -17.32
CA LYS A 19 13.68 -14.22 -17.52
C LYS A 19 13.01 -12.85 -17.38
N VAL A 20 11.81 -12.70 -17.94
CA VAL A 20 11.03 -11.44 -17.82
C VAL A 20 10.64 -11.20 -16.36
N THR A 21 10.12 -12.22 -15.66
CA THR A 21 9.70 -12.07 -14.27
C THR A 21 10.88 -11.79 -13.33
N SER A 22 12.04 -12.43 -13.52
CA SER A 22 13.24 -12.12 -12.73
C SER A 22 13.73 -10.69 -12.95
N THR A 23 13.59 -10.17 -14.17
CA THR A 23 13.94 -8.76 -14.45
C THR A 23 12.96 -7.81 -13.77
N MET A 24 11.66 -8.12 -13.83
CA MET A 24 10.62 -7.35 -13.12
C MET A 24 10.84 -7.35 -11.61
N GLU A 25 11.19 -8.49 -11.03
CA GLU A 25 11.53 -8.63 -9.61
C GLU A 25 12.70 -7.74 -9.22
N ALA A 26 13.80 -7.76 -9.97
CA ALA A 26 14.95 -6.90 -9.71
C ALA A 26 14.59 -5.41 -9.77
N ILE A 27 13.79 -4.99 -10.77
CA ILE A 27 13.32 -3.61 -10.89
C ILE A 27 12.43 -3.23 -9.69
N ALA A 28 11.53 -4.12 -9.28
CA ALA A 28 10.65 -3.91 -8.14
C ALA A 28 11.44 -3.76 -6.84
N ALA A 29 12.44 -4.60 -6.61
CA ALA A 29 13.31 -4.55 -5.44
C ALA A 29 14.10 -3.23 -5.37
N VAL A 30 14.64 -2.76 -6.51
CA VAL A 30 15.34 -1.47 -6.58
C VAL A 30 14.41 -0.30 -6.24
N ARG A 31 13.21 -0.27 -6.82
CA ARG A 31 12.21 0.77 -6.54
C ARG A 31 11.76 0.76 -5.09
N TYR A 32 11.48 -0.44 -4.54
CA TYR A 32 11.12 -0.59 -3.14
C TYR A 32 12.19 -0.01 -2.23
N ARG A 33 13.46 -0.35 -2.47
CA ARG A 33 14.58 0.20 -1.68
C ARG A 33 14.69 1.72 -1.79
N GLN A 34 14.48 2.29 -2.97
CA GLN A 34 14.48 3.75 -3.15
C GLN A 34 13.38 4.42 -2.32
N TYR A 35 12.14 3.94 -2.41
CA TYR A 35 11.03 4.52 -1.65
C TYR A 35 11.14 4.27 -0.15
N TYR A 36 11.63 3.10 0.26
CA TYR A 36 11.88 2.79 1.66
C TYR A 36 12.92 3.75 2.27
N ASN A 37 14.00 4.04 1.55
CA ASN A 37 15.01 4.99 2.00
C ASN A 37 14.44 6.42 2.11
N GLN A 38 13.62 6.85 1.14
CA GLN A 38 12.95 8.15 1.20
C GLN A 38 11.99 8.24 2.40
N TRP A 39 11.22 7.18 2.65
CA TRP A 39 10.34 7.12 3.81
C TRP A 39 11.13 7.20 5.12
N THR A 40 12.23 6.44 5.23
CA THR A 40 13.10 6.41 6.42
C THR A 40 13.65 7.79 6.76
N GLN A 41 14.00 8.60 5.76
CA GLN A 41 14.47 9.98 5.96
C GLN A 41 13.39 10.90 6.54
N GLY A 42 12.11 10.59 6.34
CA GLY A 42 10.99 11.36 6.86
C GLY A 42 10.51 10.94 8.25
N VAL A 43 11.00 9.81 8.79
CA VAL A 43 10.48 9.23 10.04
C VAL A 43 10.58 10.20 11.21
N GLU A 44 11.72 10.86 11.39
CA GLU A 44 11.93 11.82 12.49
C GLU A 44 10.97 13.02 12.43
N TYR A 45 10.64 13.49 11.22
CA TYR A 45 9.64 14.53 11.03
C TYR A 45 8.25 14.05 11.44
N PHE A 46 7.86 12.83 11.04
CA PHE A 46 6.56 12.27 11.41
C PHE A 46 6.45 12.02 12.92
N ASP A 47 7.52 11.56 13.56
CA ASP A 47 7.55 11.35 15.00
C ASP A 47 7.40 12.68 15.76
N SER A 48 8.13 13.72 15.33
CA SER A 48 8.02 15.06 15.92
C SER A 48 6.63 15.66 15.73
N LEU A 49 6.04 15.47 14.54
CA LEU A 49 4.68 15.92 14.25
C LEU A 49 3.64 15.19 15.10
N ALA A 50 3.80 13.88 15.29
CA ALA A 50 2.92 13.08 16.14
C ALA A 50 3.02 13.51 17.62
N GLN A 51 4.23 13.81 18.11
CA GLN A 51 4.42 14.37 19.46
C GLN A 51 3.71 15.71 19.62
N LEU A 52 3.86 16.61 18.64
CA LEU A 52 3.19 17.92 18.67
C LEU A 52 1.66 17.76 18.65
N ALA A 53 1.12 16.87 17.82
CA ALA A 53 -0.32 16.57 17.80
C ALA A 53 -0.79 16.00 19.15
N TYR A 54 0.00 15.13 19.78
CA TYR A 54 -0.31 14.58 21.11
C TYR A 54 -0.33 15.67 22.19
N LEU A 55 0.64 16.58 22.19
CA LEU A 55 0.69 17.71 23.13
C LEU A 55 -0.52 18.63 22.95
N MET A 56 -0.97 18.86 21.72
CA MET A 56 -2.19 19.65 21.45
C MET A 56 -3.45 18.97 22.00
N VAL A 57 -3.57 17.64 21.86
CA VAL A 57 -4.74 16.87 22.34
C VAL A 57 -4.78 16.79 23.87
N THR A 58 -3.61 16.76 24.53
CA THR A 58 -3.47 16.59 25.98
C THR A 58 -3.29 17.90 26.75
N ALA A 59 -3.30 19.04 26.06
CA ALA A 59 -3.22 20.35 26.69
C ALA A 59 -4.35 20.56 27.69
N GLU A 60 -4.02 21.19 28.83
CA GLU A 60 -4.96 21.46 29.92
C GLU A 60 -6.07 22.44 29.49
N GLU A 61 -5.73 23.40 28.62
CA GLU A 61 -6.68 24.27 27.97
C GLU A 61 -7.11 23.69 26.62
N SER A 62 -8.42 23.48 26.44
CA SER A 62 -8.94 22.87 25.23
C SER A 62 -8.78 23.77 24.00
N ILE A 63 -8.14 23.26 22.96
CA ILE A 63 -8.00 23.97 21.68
C ILE A 63 -9.33 23.88 20.91
N GLY A 64 -9.95 25.03 20.64
CA GLY A 64 -11.25 25.16 19.96
C GLY A 64 -11.25 24.87 18.45
N HIS A 65 -10.47 23.90 17.96
CA HIS A 65 -10.33 23.61 16.53
C HIS A 65 -11.36 22.57 16.04
N PRO A 66 -11.98 22.73 14.85
CA PRO A 66 -12.97 21.78 14.32
C PRO A 66 -12.50 20.32 14.23
N LEU A 67 -11.22 20.09 13.91
CA LEU A 67 -10.64 18.73 13.84
C LEU A 67 -10.43 18.08 15.22
N MET A 68 -10.53 18.84 16.31
CA MET A 68 -10.35 18.32 17.68
C MET A 68 -11.68 18.05 18.39
N ARG A 69 -12.82 18.33 17.73
CA ARG A 69 -14.14 18.05 18.27
C ARG A 69 -14.46 16.56 18.12
N THR A 70 -14.65 15.87 19.24
CA THR A 70 -15.19 14.51 19.25
C THR A 70 -16.67 14.54 18.92
N GLY A 71 -17.15 13.58 18.10
CA GLY A 71 -18.59 13.40 17.87
C GLY A 71 -19.24 14.31 16.82
N SER A 72 -18.48 14.87 15.87
CA SER A 72 -19.08 15.42 14.64
C SER A 72 -19.86 14.31 13.93
N SER A 73 -21.20 14.34 14.02
CA SER A 73 -22.08 13.38 13.34
C SER A 73 -22.09 13.67 11.84
N SER A 74 -20.96 13.47 11.16
CA SER A 74 -20.97 13.44 9.72
C SER A 74 -21.79 12.23 9.31
N LYS A 75 -22.91 12.47 8.63
CA LYS A 75 -23.73 11.41 8.01
C LYS A 75 -22.96 10.67 6.92
N THR A 76 -21.82 11.23 6.49
CA THR A 76 -21.01 10.75 5.38
C THR A 76 -19.58 10.54 5.82
N ASN A 77 -19.07 9.33 5.63
CA ASN A 77 -17.66 8.99 5.82
C ASN A 77 -16.96 9.02 4.46
N ALA A 78 -15.77 9.63 4.41
CA ALA A 78 -14.92 9.59 3.22
C ALA A 78 -13.85 8.51 3.41
N VAL A 79 -13.71 7.62 2.43
CA VAL A 79 -12.68 6.58 2.41
C VAL A 79 -11.68 6.88 1.30
N ILE A 80 -10.40 6.92 1.64
CA ILE A 80 -9.30 7.05 0.69
C ILE A 80 -8.56 5.71 0.64
N ALA A 81 -8.53 5.10 -0.53
CA ALA A 81 -7.84 3.84 -0.78
C ALA A 81 -6.60 4.06 -1.63
N ILE A 82 -5.45 3.51 -1.20
CA ILE A 82 -4.18 3.64 -1.92
C ILE A 82 -3.70 2.24 -2.32
N GLY A 83 -3.78 1.94 -3.62
CA GLY A 83 -3.37 0.66 -4.22
C GLY A 83 -2.26 0.81 -5.25
N SER A 84 -1.98 -0.27 -6.01
CA SER A 84 -1.00 -0.24 -7.08
C SER A 84 -1.64 0.09 -8.43
N ASN A 85 -0.98 0.92 -9.23
CA ASN A 85 -1.40 1.22 -10.62
C ASN A 85 -1.11 0.07 -11.60
N ARG A 86 -0.30 -0.91 -11.20
CA ARG A 86 0.11 -2.06 -12.03
C ARG A 86 -0.42 -3.37 -11.44
N GLY A 87 -0.69 -4.34 -12.32
CA GLY A 87 -0.97 -5.73 -11.96
C GLY A 87 0.30 -6.53 -11.62
N LEU A 88 0.19 -7.86 -11.58
CA LEU A 88 1.25 -8.78 -11.15
C LEU A 88 1.78 -8.48 -9.72
N CYS A 89 0.90 -7.97 -8.86
CA CYS A 89 1.20 -7.56 -7.48
C CYS A 89 0.73 -8.58 -6.43
N GLY A 90 0.54 -9.85 -6.83
CA GLY A 90 -0.02 -10.88 -5.96
C GLY A 90 -1.40 -10.50 -5.44
N ALA A 91 -1.62 -10.66 -4.14
CA ALA A 91 -2.88 -10.35 -3.47
C ALA A 91 -3.01 -8.90 -2.98
N TYR A 92 -2.07 -8.01 -3.31
CA TYR A 92 -1.99 -6.66 -2.73
C TYR A 92 -3.29 -5.85 -2.93
N ASN A 93 -3.70 -5.65 -4.19
CA ASN A 93 -4.92 -4.87 -4.48
C ASN A 93 -6.19 -5.58 -4.00
N SER A 94 -6.28 -6.91 -4.13
CA SER A 94 -7.46 -7.64 -3.67
C SER A 94 -7.64 -7.56 -2.15
N GLU A 95 -6.55 -7.56 -1.40
CA GLU A 95 -6.59 -7.41 0.06
C GLU A 95 -7.03 -6.01 0.47
N ILE A 96 -6.58 -4.96 -0.22
CA ILE A 96 -7.06 -3.59 -0.01
C ILE A 96 -8.58 -3.53 -0.20
N PHE A 97 -9.11 -4.09 -1.29
CA PHE A 97 -10.55 -4.11 -1.51
C PHE A 97 -11.31 -4.91 -0.44
N ARG A 98 -10.76 -6.02 0.03
CA ARG A 98 -11.34 -6.81 1.12
C ARG A 98 -11.43 -6.02 2.43
N GLN A 99 -10.38 -5.25 2.75
CA GLN A 99 -10.37 -4.39 3.95
C GLN A 99 -11.38 -3.26 3.84
N ILE A 100 -11.51 -2.64 2.66
CA ILE A 100 -12.51 -1.60 2.40
C ILE A 100 -13.92 -2.15 2.58
N ASP A 101 -14.23 -3.30 1.97
CA ASP A 101 -15.54 -3.95 2.10
C ASP A 101 -15.87 -4.29 3.55
N THR A 102 -14.88 -4.78 4.31
CA THR A 102 -15.04 -5.06 5.74
C THR A 102 -15.31 -3.78 6.53
N HIS A 103 -14.57 -2.70 6.26
CA HIS A 103 -14.74 -1.42 6.93
C HIS A 103 -16.12 -0.79 6.65
N ILE A 104 -16.58 -0.87 5.39
CA ILE A 104 -17.91 -0.38 4.99
C ILE A 104 -19.03 -1.19 5.67
N LYS A 105 -18.86 -2.51 5.85
CA LYS A 105 -19.87 -3.34 6.53
C LYS A 105 -19.94 -3.14 8.05
N MET A 106 -18.84 -2.72 8.66
CA MET A 106 -18.75 -2.48 10.12
C MET A 106 -19.13 -1.06 10.54
N SER A 107 -19.08 -0.10 9.60
CA SER A 107 -19.45 1.30 9.82
C SER A 107 -20.94 1.52 9.65
#